data_AF-A0A349LLH0-F1
#
_entry.id   AF-A0A349LLH0-F1
#
_cell.length_a   1.000
_cell.length_b   1.000
_cell.length_c   1.000
_cell.angle_alpha   90.00
_cell.angle_beta   90.00
_cell.angle_gamma   90.00
#
_symmetry.space_group_name_H-M   'P 1'
#
loop_
_entity.id
_entity.type
_entity.pdbx_description
1 polymer ?
#
loop_
_entity_poly.entity_id
_entity_poly.type
_entity_poly.pdbx_seq_one_letter_code
_entity_poly.pdbx_strand_id
1 'polypeptide(L)'
;KKVKPLIVFNPESISGNPATVVLVTLAPDGAILSTSIQSSSGNAGWDRAVLLALSRAESLPKDDNGKIPQSEVKLTFKPKD
;
A
#
# COMPACT_ATOMS: atom_id res chain seq x y z
N LYS A 1 5.67 9.36 1.64
CA LYS A 1 4.75 10.41 2.16
C LYS A 1 3.45 10.64 1.33
N LYS A 2 3.16 9.90 0.23
CA LYS A 2 1.95 10.15 -0.58
C LYS A 2 0.80 9.13 -0.44
N VAL A 3 1.08 7.86 -0.10
CA VAL A 3 0.03 6.82 0.01
C VAL A 3 -0.59 6.73 1.39
N LYS A 4 0.21 6.83 2.46
CA LYS A 4 -0.29 6.82 3.85
C LYS A 4 -1.48 7.77 4.10
N PRO A 5 -1.49 9.04 3.64
CA PRO A 5 -2.63 9.93 3.86
C PRO A 5 -3.89 9.59 3.03
N LEU A 6 -3.76 8.77 1.99
CA LEU A 6 -4.90 8.35 1.16
C LEU A 6 -5.63 7.12 1.73
N ILE A 7 -5.06 6.48 2.76
CA ILE A 7 -5.70 5.36 3.45
C ILE A 7 -6.77 5.93 4.38
N VAL A 8 -7.97 6.11 3.83
CA VAL A 8 -9.17 6.43 4.61
C VAL A 8 -9.68 5.15 5.26
N PHE A 9 -9.23 4.89 6.48
CA PHE A 9 -9.67 3.76 7.27
C PHE A 9 -9.76 4.15 8.75
N ASN A 10 -10.73 3.61 9.49
CA ASN A 10 -10.83 3.84 10.93
C ASN A 10 -9.97 2.81 11.70
N PRO A 11 -8.78 3.19 12.21
CA PRO A 11 -7.89 2.25 12.88
C PRO A 11 -8.46 1.72 14.20
N GLU A 12 -9.46 2.38 14.79
CA GLU A 12 -10.14 1.95 16.01
C GLU A 12 -11.05 0.73 15.78
N SER A 13 -11.42 0.46 14.53
CA SER A 13 -12.23 -0.71 14.16
C SER A 13 -11.41 -2.01 14.05
N ILE A 14 -10.07 -1.92 14.19
CA ILE A 14 -9.17 -3.09 14.21
C ILE A 14 -8.60 -3.27 15.61
N SER A 15 -8.82 -4.45 16.17
CA SER A 15 -8.12 -4.87 17.37
C SER A 15 -6.68 -5.29 17.01
N GLY A 16 -5.68 -4.73 17.69
CA GLY A 16 -4.26 -5.01 17.44
C GLY A 16 -3.56 -4.06 16.44
N ASN A 17 -2.49 -4.52 15.79
CA ASN A 17 -1.78 -3.82 14.71
C ASN A 17 -1.40 -4.80 13.57
N PRO A 18 -2.38 -5.49 12.97
CA PRO A 18 -2.09 -6.49 11.96
C PRO A 18 -1.54 -5.82 10.69
N ALA A 19 -0.44 -6.35 10.18
CA ALA A 19 0.21 -5.82 9.00
C ALA A 19 -0.31 -6.49 7.72
N THR A 20 -0.75 -5.69 6.75
CA THR A 20 -1.06 -6.17 5.40
C THR A 20 0.16 -5.96 4.52
N VAL A 21 0.61 -7.01 3.86
CA VAL A 21 1.69 -6.93 2.87
C VAL A 21 1.07 -6.97 1.49
N VAL A 22 1.31 -5.91 0.71
CA VAL A 22 0.84 -5.77 -0.66
C VAL A 22 2.04 -5.66 -1.59
N LEU A 23 2.05 -6.49 -2.61
CA LEU A 23 2.96 -6.37 -3.74
C LEU A 23 2.36 -5.36 -4.73
N VAL A 24 3.11 -4.31 -5.01
CA VAL A 24 2.73 -3.28 -5.97
C VAL A 24 3.66 -3.38 -7.17
N THR A 25 3.09 -3.64 -8.34
CA THR A 25 3.82 -3.59 -9.60
C THR A 25 3.83 -2.14 -10.09
N LEU A 26 5.01 -1.62 -10.39
CA LEU A 26 5.24 -0.26 -10.84
C LEU A 26 5.81 -0.25 -12.26
N ALA A 27 5.38 0.73 -13.04
CA ALA A 27 6.00 1.04 -14.32
C ALA A 27 7.35 1.74 -14.12
N PRO A 28 8.22 1.76 -15.14
CA PRO A 28 9.52 2.44 -15.08
C PRO A 28 9.43 3.94 -14.77
N ASP A 29 8.27 4.56 -15.03
CA ASP A 29 7.97 5.96 -14.73
C ASP A 29 7.48 6.20 -13.28
N GLY A 30 7.15 5.13 -12.55
CA GLY A 30 6.62 5.15 -11.18
C GLY A 30 5.10 5.01 -11.05
N ALA A 31 4.38 4.79 -12.15
CA ALA A 31 2.94 4.55 -12.12
C ALA A 31 2.61 3.16 -11.55
N ILE A 32 1.50 3.03 -10.82
CA ILE A 32 1.04 1.74 -10.29
C ILE A 32 0.35 0.98 -11.43
N LEU A 33 0.95 -0.15 -11.82
CA LEU A 33 0.39 -1.07 -12.82
C LEU A 33 -0.55 -2.08 -12.18
N SER A 34 -0.16 -2.64 -11.03
CA SER A 34 -0.92 -3.69 -10.36
C SER A 34 -0.69 -3.68 -8.85
N THR A 35 -1.65 -4.20 -8.09
CA THR A 35 -1.54 -4.37 -6.64
C THR A 35 -2.11 -5.72 -6.25
N SER A 36 -1.36 -6.52 -5.49
CA SER A 36 -1.76 -7.86 -5.05
C SER A 36 -1.43 -8.07 -3.57
N ILE A 37 -2.38 -8.60 -2.80
CA ILE A 37 -2.16 -8.89 -1.38
C ILE A 37 -1.30 -10.15 -1.26
N GLN A 38 -0.08 -10.00 -0.74
CA GLN A 38 0.81 -11.11 -0.39
C GLN A 38 0.49 -11.69 0.98
N SER A 39 0.11 -10.82 1.94
CA SER A 39 -0.25 -11.22 3.29
C SER A 39 -1.40 -10.37 3.78
N SER A 40 -2.53 -11.01 4.09
CA SER A 40 -3.69 -10.34 4.67
C SER A 40 -3.43 -9.99 6.13
N SER A 41 -3.99 -8.88 6.59
CA SER A 41 -4.04 -8.53 8.01
C SER A 41 -4.99 -9.42 8.84
N GLY A 42 -5.82 -10.23 8.20
CA GLY A 42 -6.95 -10.90 8.85
C GLY A 42 -8.17 -9.99 9.02
N ASN A 43 -8.12 -8.73 8.57
CA ASN A 43 -9.28 -7.84 8.51
C ASN A 43 -9.55 -7.41 7.05
N ALA A 44 -10.64 -7.90 6.48
CA ALA A 44 -11.03 -7.58 5.11
C ALA A 44 -11.32 -6.09 4.89
N GLY A 45 -11.76 -5.36 5.92
CA GLY A 45 -11.98 -3.91 5.84
C GLY A 45 -10.67 -3.15 5.68
N TRP A 46 -9.65 -3.53 6.45
CA TRP A 46 -8.30 -2.95 6.34
C TRP A 46 -7.69 -3.21 4.98
N ASP A 47 -7.70 -4.47 4.56
CA ASP A 47 -7.12 -4.90 3.29
C ASP A 47 -7.77 -4.16 2.11
N ARG A 48 -9.10 -4.01 2.13
CA ARG A 48 -9.83 -3.22 1.12
C ARG A 48 -9.45 -1.75 1.14
N ALA A 49 -9.30 -1.13 2.31
CA ALA A 49 -8.92 0.26 2.41
C ALA A 49 -7.49 0.51 1.91
N VAL A 50 -6.57 -0.42 2.18
CA VAL A 50 -5.21 -0.38 1.64
C VAL A 50 -5.22 -0.49 0.11
N LEU A 51 -5.97 -1.44 -0.45
CA LEU A 51 -6.12 -1.56 -1.91
C LEU A 51 -6.74 -0.31 -2.54
N LEU A 52 -7.76 0.25 -1.90
CA LEU A 52 -8.42 1.46 -2.37
C LEU A 52 -7.48 2.68 -2.34
N ALA A 53 -6.66 2.79 -1.30
CA ALA A 53 -5.67 3.86 -1.19
C ALA A 53 -4.56 3.74 -2.24
N LEU A 54 -4.11 2.52 -2.53
CA LEU A 54 -3.15 2.26 -3.61
C LEU A 54 -3.74 2.59 -4.98
N SER A 55 -5.00 2.19 -5.22
CA SER A 55 -5.71 2.55 -6.44
C SER A 55 -5.87 4.07 -6.59
N ARG A 56 -6.13 4.79 -5.49
CA ARG A 56 -6.22 6.26 -5.47
C ARG A 56 -4.88 6.97 -5.60
N ALA A 57 -3.80 6.35 -5.16
CA ALA A 57 -2.48 6.94 -5.26
C ALA A 57 -2.06 7.09 -6.72
N GLU A 58 -2.52 6.20 -7.61
CA GLU A 58 -2.20 6.07 -9.04
C GLU A 58 -0.70 5.89 -9.36
N SER A 59 0.18 6.42 -8.53
CA SER A 59 1.64 6.39 -8.61
C SER A 59 2.23 6.42 -7.19
N LEU A 60 3.39 5.78 -7.01
CA LEU A 60 4.15 5.88 -5.78
C LEU A 60 5.14 7.04 -5.88
N PRO A 61 5.43 7.75 -4.77
CA PRO A 61 6.54 8.68 -4.76
C PRO A 61 7.82 7.89 -5.03
N LYS A 62 8.58 8.33 -6.03
CA LYS A 62 9.92 7.79 -6.33
C LYS A 62 10.75 7.88 -5.03
N ASP A 63 11.47 6.82 -4.73
CA ASP A 63 12.43 6.80 -3.61
C ASP A 63 13.50 7.91 -3.81
N ASP A 64 14.21 8.31 -2.76
CA ASP A 64 15.14 9.46 -2.77
C ASP A 64 16.24 9.37 -3.86
N ASN A 65 16.49 8.17 -4.41
CA ASN A 65 17.39 7.96 -5.54
C ASN A 65 16.75 8.09 -6.94
N GLY A 66 15.47 8.49 -7.04
CA GLY A 66 14.75 8.68 -8.31
C GLY A 66 14.58 7.40 -9.15
N LYS A 67 14.95 6.23 -8.60
CA LYS A 67 15.05 4.96 -9.31
C LYS A 67 14.25 3.92 -8.55
N ILE A 68 13.28 3.32 -9.23
CA ILE A 68 12.61 2.10 -8.81
C ILE A 68 13.37 0.97 -9.54
N PRO A 69 14.37 0.32 -8.93
CA PRO A 69 15.15 -0.71 -9.61
C PRO A 69 14.34 -1.98 -9.87
N GLN A 70 13.20 -2.16 -9.20
CA GLN A 70 12.36 -3.34 -9.29
C GLN A 70 10.96 -2.97 -9.74
N SER A 71 10.48 -3.58 -10.81
CA SER A 71 9.10 -3.45 -11.28
C SER A 71 8.07 -3.88 -10.24
N GLU A 72 8.48 -4.51 -9.13
CA GLU A 72 7.62 -4.96 -8.05
C GLU A 72 8.18 -4.52 -6.69
N VAL A 73 7.33 -3.87 -5.89
CA VAL A 73 7.67 -3.34 -4.56
C VAL A 73 6.72 -3.95 -3.53
N LYS A 74 7.27 -4.56 -2.48
CA LYS A 74 6.50 -5.02 -1.33
C LYS A 74 6.30 -3.86 -0.36
N LEU A 75 5.05 -3.46 -0.17
CA LEU A 75 4.66 -2.46 0.81
C LEU A 75 3.93 -3.13 1.97
N THR A 76 4.35 -2.78 3.18
CA THR A 76 3.71 -3.24 4.41
C THR A 76 2.91 -2.09 5.01
N PHE A 77 1.61 -2.30 5.17
CA PHE A 77 0.69 -1.32 5.74
C PHE A 77 0.19 -1.80 7.10
N LYS A 78 0.28 -0.91 8.08
CA LYS A 78 -0.17 -1.15 9.45
C LYS A 78 -1.19 -0.08 9.83
N PRO A 79 -2.33 -0.43 10.43
CA PRO A 79 -3.39 0.52 10.74
C PRO A 79 -3.02 1.55 11.82
N LYS A 80 -2.01 1.25 12.65
CA LYS A 80 -1.56 2.15 13.74
C LYS A 80 -0.26 2.89 13.43
N ASP A 81 0.19 2.93 12.16
CA ASP A 81 1.45 3.53 11.69
C ASP A 81 1.25 4.60 10.60
#